data_AF-A0A7J7HV04-F1
#
_entry.id   AF-A0A7J7HV04-F1
#
_cell.length_a   1.000
_cell.length_b   1.000
_cell.length_c   1.000
_cell.angle_alpha   90.00
_cell.angle_beta   90.00
_cell.angle_gamma   90.00
#
_symmetry.space_group_name_H-M   'P 1'
#
loop_
_entity.id
_entity.type
_entity.pdbx_description
1 polymer ?
#
loop_
_entity_poly.entity_id
_entity_poly.type
_entity_poly.pdbx_seq_one_letter_code
_entity_poly.pdbx_strand_id
1 'polypeptide(L)'
;MDGGGDGRFNGGRGGGVQIHHSRKLPDFLQSVNLKYVKLGYHYLISHLLTLCLIPVIAVILVQASQMNPNDVRQLWLHLQYNLVSVIVCSAFLVFGSTAYIVTRPRPVYLVDYACYRAPDHLKASSSRFLEHSRLTGDFDESSLEFQRKILERSGLGEETYAPESMHCIPPRPSMAAAREEAEMVMYGALDNLFANTSIKPKDIGVLVVNCSLFNPTPSLSAMIINKYKLRGNIRSFNLGGMGCSAGVIAIDLAKDMLLVHRNTLAVVVSTENMTQNWYFGNKKSMLIPNCLFRVGGSAVLLSNKYADRRRAKYKLVHVVRTHKGADDKAFRCVYQEQDDAGKTGVSLSKDLMAIAGGALKTNITTLGPIVLPISEQLLFFATLMVKKLFNKNIKPYIPDFTLAFDHFCIHAGGRAVIDELEKNLQLLPIHVEASRMTLHRFGNTSSSSIWYELAYIEAKGRMRKGHRVWQIAFGSGFKCNSAVWKALRNVKQPRNGPWEDCIDKYPVELVSVAHYSGYCLSVV
;
A
#
# COMPACT_ATOMS: atom_id res chain seq x y z
N MET A 1 15.65 47.72 56.82
CA MET A 1 16.11 46.45 57.41
C MET A 1 16.17 45.44 56.27
N ASP A 2 17.04 45.63 55.29
CA ASP A 2 18.52 45.60 55.31
C ASP A 2 18.98 44.23 54.83
N GLY A 3 19.84 44.24 53.81
CA GLY A 3 20.59 43.07 53.38
C GLY A 3 20.82 42.97 51.88
N GLY A 4 21.55 43.93 51.32
CA GLY A 4 22.12 43.81 49.96
C GLY A 4 23.29 42.83 49.90
N GLY A 5 23.60 42.37 48.69
CA GLY A 5 24.76 41.56 48.37
C GLY A 5 25.11 41.67 46.89
N ASP A 6 26.06 42.57 46.61
CA ASP A 6 26.65 42.90 45.32
C ASP A 6 27.67 41.83 44.88
N GLY A 7 27.85 41.60 43.56
CA GLY A 7 28.65 40.44 43.12
C GLY A 7 29.02 40.29 41.64
N ARG A 8 29.56 41.36 41.02
CA ARG A 8 30.58 41.37 39.94
C ARG A 8 30.28 40.75 38.57
N PHE A 9 30.21 41.66 37.59
CA PHE A 9 30.62 41.49 36.21
C PHE A 9 32.09 41.05 36.09
N ASN A 10 32.36 40.09 35.19
CA ASN A 10 33.67 39.96 34.54
C ASN A 10 33.46 39.62 33.07
N GLY A 11 33.92 40.51 32.19
CA GLY A 11 33.87 40.36 30.74
C GLY A 11 35.11 39.67 30.18
N GLY A 12 34.91 39.06 29.00
CA GLY A 12 35.98 38.80 28.04
C GLY A 12 36.48 37.36 27.96
N ARG A 13 36.06 36.64 26.92
CA ARG A 13 36.92 36.29 25.76
C ARG A 13 36.12 35.47 24.76
N GLY A 14 36.18 35.91 23.50
CA GLY A 14 35.58 35.22 22.36
C GLY A 14 36.12 33.80 22.23
N GLY A 15 35.22 32.83 22.35
CA GLY A 15 35.43 31.47 21.90
C GLY A 15 34.38 31.18 20.85
N GLY A 16 34.79 31.14 19.57
CA GLY A 16 33.93 30.68 18.49
C GLY A 16 33.44 29.28 18.82
N VAL A 17 32.14 29.12 19.06
CA VAL A 17 31.51 27.80 19.18
C VAL A 17 31.48 27.21 17.79
N GLN A 18 32.53 26.47 17.43
CA GLN A 18 32.47 25.53 16.32
C GLN A 18 31.45 24.46 16.67
N ILE A 19 30.24 24.61 16.12
CA ILE A 19 29.23 23.56 16.10
C ILE A 19 29.77 22.44 15.22
N HIS A 20 30.43 21.46 15.84
CA HIS A 20 30.81 20.23 15.16
C HIS A 20 29.54 19.47 14.78
N HIS A 21 29.17 19.53 13.50
CA HIS A 21 28.19 18.64 12.89
C HIS A 21 28.69 17.18 12.97
N SER A 22 28.32 16.47 14.03
CA SER A 22 28.44 15.01 14.07
C SER A 22 27.35 14.40 13.19
N ARG A 23 27.63 14.26 11.90
CA ARG A 23 26.94 13.30 11.01
C ARG A 23 27.38 11.88 11.40
N LYS A 24 26.79 11.31 12.44
CA LYS A 24 26.80 9.85 12.65
C LYS A 24 25.39 9.39 13.01
N LEU A 25 24.84 8.58 12.12
CA LEU A 25 23.60 7.85 12.34
C LEU A 25 23.75 6.91 13.56
N PRO A 26 22.71 6.67 14.36
CA PRO A 26 22.76 5.72 15.46
C PRO A 26 22.97 4.27 14.98
N ASP A 27 23.65 3.45 15.78
CA ASP A 27 24.06 2.07 15.41
C ASP A 27 22.83 1.15 15.19
N PHE A 28 22.59 0.81 13.93
CA PHE A 28 21.35 0.25 13.38
C PHE A 28 21.10 -1.25 13.61
N LEU A 29 22.01 -1.98 14.26
CA LEU A 29 22.02 -3.45 14.20
C LEU A 29 21.54 -4.17 15.46
N GLN A 30 21.52 -3.52 16.63
CA GLN A 30 21.09 -4.20 17.86
C GLN A 30 19.57 -4.52 17.88
N SER A 31 18.71 -3.65 17.33
CA SER A 31 17.26 -3.90 17.30
C SER A 31 16.82 -4.95 16.27
N VAL A 32 17.65 -5.18 15.25
CA VAL A 32 17.37 -6.08 14.13
C VAL A 32 17.69 -7.54 14.48
N ASN A 33 18.71 -7.79 15.30
CA ASN A 33 19.17 -9.13 15.68
C ASN A 33 18.08 -9.97 16.40
N LEU A 34 17.35 -9.39 17.36
CA LEU A 34 16.31 -10.12 18.12
C LEU A 34 15.11 -10.51 17.26
N LYS A 35 14.79 -9.72 16.23
CA LYS A 35 13.60 -9.94 15.40
C LYS A 35 13.78 -11.10 14.42
N TYR A 36 14.99 -11.26 13.85
CA TYR A 36 15.32 -12.37 12.95
C TYR A 36 15.54 -13.70 13.67
N VAL A 37 16.16 -13.69 14.86
CA VAL A 37 16.24 -14.89 15.69
C VAL A 37 14.82 -15.36 16.06
N LYS A 38 13.93 -14.44 16.46
CA LYS A 38 12.52 -14.76 16.70
C LYS A 38 11.80 -15.28 15.46
N LEU A 39 12.08 -14.75 14.26
CA LEU A 39 11.46 -15.21 13.01
C LEU A 39 11.91 -16.62 12.63
N GLY A 40 13.22 -16.91 12.70
CA GLY A 40 13.76 -18.24 12.47
C GLY A 40 13.26 -19.27 13.48
N TYR A 41 13.21 -18.89 14.77
CA TYR A 41 12.66 -19.72 15.84
C TYR A 41 11.15 -19.94 15.67
N HIS A 42 10.40 -18.91 15.26
CA HIS A 42 8.98 -19.02 14.98
C HIS A 42 8.71 -19.92 13.77
N TYR A 43 9.49 -19.84 12.70
CA TYR A 43 9.37 -20.74 11.55
C TYR A 43 9.67 -22.19 11.93
N LEU A 44 10.75 -22.43 12.68
CA LEU A 44 11.12 -23.74 13.18
C LEU A 44 10.02 -24.33 14.07
N ILE A 45 9.47 -23.56 15.02
CA ILE A 45 8.38 -24.00 15.90
C ILE A 45 7.08 -24.22 15.12
N SER A 46 6.72 -23.28 14.23
CA SER A 46 5.46 -23.33 13.47
C SER A 46 5.41 -24.51 12.50
N HIS A 47 6.57 -24.98 12.03
CA HIS A 47 6.70 -26.13 11.14
C HIS A 47 7.34 -27.34 11.81
N LEU A 48 7.54 -27.33 13.13
CA LEU A 48 8.20 -28.40 13.87
C LEU A 48 7.50 -29.74 13.68
N LEU A 49 6.17 -29.77 13.84
CA LEU A 49 5.36 -30.96 13.59
C LEU A 49 5.53 -31.48 12.16
N THR A 50 5.54 -30.59 11.17
CA THR A 50 5.73 -30.96 9.77
C THR A 50 7.14 -31.50 9.52
N LEU A 51 8.17 -30.89 10.12
CA LEU A 51 9.57 -31.32 10.03
C LEU A 51 9.79 -32.67 10.73
N CYS A 52 9.16 -32.90 11.88
CA CYS A 52 9.18 -34.18 12.59
C CYS A 52 8.43 -35.29 11.84
N LEU A 53 7.46 -34.94 10.98
CA LEU A 53 6.74 -35.90 10.14
C LEU A 53 7.55 -36.33 8.90
N ILE A 54 8.56 -35.57 8.46
CA ILE A 54 9.37 -35.92 7.28
C ILE A 54 10.12 -37.26 7.47
N PRO A 55 10.82 -37.52 8.59
CA PRO A 55 11.44 -38.82 8.86
C PRO A 55 10.41 -39.96 8.89
N VAL A 56 9.23 -39.73 9.47
CA VAL A 56 8.17 -40.74 9.56
C VAL A 56 7.64 -41.09 8.17
N ILE A 57 7.38 -40.10 7.33
CA ILE A 57 6.96 -40.29 5.93
C ILE A 57 8.05 -41.01 5.14
N ALA A 58 9.33 -40.65 5.34
CA ALA A 58 10.45 -41.33 4.68
C ALA A 58 10.55 -42.81 5.07
N VAL A 59 10.39 -43.14 6.36
CA VAL A 59 10.37 -44.53 6.84
C VAL A 59 9.19 -45.31 6.25
N ILE A 60 8.00 -44.71 6.21
CA ILE A 60 6.81 -45.33 5.60
C ILE A 60 7.04 -45.60 4.10
N LEU A 61 7.62 -44.65 3.37
CA LEU A 61 7.93 -44.81 1.94
C LEU A 61 8.97 -45.92 1.69
N VAL A 62 10.00 -46.01 2.54
CA VAL A 62 11.01 -47.08 2.47
C VAL A 62 10.36 -48.44 2.74
N GLN A 63 9.56 -48.57 3.80
CA GLN A 63 8.84 -49.82 4.09
C GLN A 63 7.86 -50.20 2.97
N ALA A 64 7.09 -49.23 2.45
CA ALA A 64 6.16 -49.48 1.34
C ALA A 64 6.89 -49.93 0.07
N SER A 65 8.10 -49.43 -0.19
CA SER A 65 8.93 -49.85 -1.34
C SER A 65 9.50 -51.27 -1.20
N GLN A 66 9.56 -51.79 0.02
CA GLN A 66 10.08 -53.12 0.35
C GLN A 66 8.97 -54.17 0.51
N MET A 67 7.69 -53.78 0.41
CA MET A 67 6.56 -54.70 0.57
C MET A 67 6.39 -55.62 -0.63
N ASN A 68 6.28 -56.92 -0.38
CA ASN A 68 5.92 -57.90 -1.38
C ASN A 68 4.39 -58.07 -1.50
N PRO A 69 3.88 -58.65 -2.61
CA PRO A 69 2.45 -58.88 -2.79
C PRO A 69 1.79 -59.72 -1.68
N ASN A 70 2.56 -60.61 -1.05
CA ASN A 70 2.10 -61.42 0.08
C ASN A 70 1.93 -60.60 1.37
N ASP A 71 2.76 -59.58 1.61
CA ASP A 71 2.66 -58.70 2.77
C ASP A 71 1.42 -57.80 2.67
N VAL A 72 1.12 -57.33 1.46
CA VAL A 72 -0.12 -56.58 1.18
C VAL A 72 -1.35 -57.45 1.42
N ARG A 73 -1.30 -58.74 1.02
CA ARG A 73 -2.38 -59.70 1.24
C ARG A 73 -2.58 -60.02 2.73
N GLN A 74 -1.50 -60.15 3.51
CA GLN A 74 -1.58 -60.32 4.97
C GLN A 74 -2.13 -59.06 5.66
N LEU A 75 -1.69 -57.88 5.26
CA LEU A 75 -2.20 -56.61 5.79
C LEU A 75 -3.71 -56.47 5.52
N TRP A 76 -4.15 -56.83 4.31
CA TRP A 76 -5.56 -56.84 3.92
C TRP A 76 -6.39 -57.80 4.78
N LEU A 77 -5.92 -59.03 4.98
CA LEU A 77 -6.58 -60.00 5.86
C LEU A 77 -6.64 -59.46 7.31
N HIS A 78 -5.55 -58.89 7.81
CA HIS A 78 -5.51 -58.36 9.17
C HIS A 78 -6.47 -57.18 9.37
N LEU A 79 -6.62 -56.31 8.37
CA LEU A 79 -7.61 -55.23 8.35
C LEU A 79 -9.05 -55.76 8.28
N GLN A 80 -9.31 -56.84 7.54
CA GLN A 80 -10.64 -57.47 7.48
C GLN A 80 -11.08 -58.07 8.82
N TYR A 81 -10.17 -58.67 9.58
CA TYR A 81 -10.50 -59.30 10.87
C TYR A 81 -10.39 -58.36 12.07
N ASN A 82 -9.75 -57.19 11.92
CA ASN A 82 -9.57 -56.22 13.01
C ASN A 82 -10.42 -54.95 12.78
N LEU A 83 -11.74 -55.13 12.87
CA LEU A 83 -12.74 -54.08 12.68
C LEU A 83 -12.49 -52.86 13.59
N VAL A 84 -11.99 -53.08 14.80
CA VAL A 84 -11.63 -52.02 15.76
C VAL A 84 -10.54 -51.11 15.18
N SER A 85 -9.46 -51.68 14.65
CA SER A 85 -8.39 -50.90 14.01
C SER A 85 -8.87 -50.11 12.81
N VAL A 86 -9.75 -50.68 11.98
CA VAL A 86 -10.33 -49.98 10.82
C VAL A 86 -11.20 -48.81 11.26
N ILE A 87 -12.07 -49.00 12.25
CA ILE A 87 -12.93 -47.94 12.80
C ILE A 87 -12.09 -46.83 13.41
N VAL A 88 -11.08 -47.17 14.21
CA VAL A 88 -10.20 -46.19 14.87
C VAL A 88 -9.42 -45.38 13.83
N CYS A 89 -8.78 -46.03 12.85
CA CYS A 89 -8.07 -45.34 11.78
C CYS A 89 -8.99 -44.46 10.94
N SER A 90 -10.19 -44.94 10.62
CA SER A 90 -11.19 -44.16 9.87
C SER A 90 -11.68 -42.95 10.67
N ALA A 91 -11.91 -43.12 11.98
CA ALA A 91 -12.31 -42.03 12.88
C ALA A 91 -11.20 -40.97 12.98
N PHE A 92 -9.93 -41.37 13.13
CA PHE A 92 -8.80 -40.46 13.11
C PHE A 92 -8.63 -39.74 11.77
N LEU A 93 -8.83 -40.43 10.65
CA LEU A 93 -8.78 -39.82 9.31
C LEU A 93 -9.92 -38.82 9.10
N VAL A 94 -11.16 -39.16 9.47
CA VAL A 94 -12.32 -38.27 9.33
C VAL A 94 -12.19 -37.07 10.27
N PHE A 95 -11.83 -37.29 11.54
CA PHE A 95 -11.60 -36.22 12.50
C PHE A 95 -10.44 -35.33 12.07
N GLY A 96 -9.30 -35.92 11.71
CA GLY A 96 -8.12 -35.19 11.24
C GLY A 96 -8.39 -34.38 9.96
N SER A 97 -9.11 -34.96 9.00
CA SER A 97 -9.51 -34.25 7.77
C SER A 97 -10.49 -33.13 8.06
N THR A 98 -11.47 -33.36 8.94
CA THR A 98 -12.47 -32.36 9.33
C THR A 98 -11.79 -31.21 10.09
N ALA A 99 -10.95 -31.52 11.07
CA ALA A 99 -10.16 -30.55 11.81
C ALA A 99 -9.26 -29.77 10.86
N TYR A 100 -8.54 -30.44 9.94
CA TYR A 100 -7.71 -29.78 8.92
C TYR A 100 -8.53 -28.82 8.05
N ILE A 101 -9.68 -29.24 7.53
CA ILE A 101 -10.54 -28.41 6.68
C ILE A 101 -11.12 -27.22 7.45
N VAL A 102 -11.51 -27.41 8.71
CA VAL A 102 -12.16 -26.38 9.54
C VAL A 102 -11.16 -25.39 10.12
N THR A 103 -9.93 -25.81 10.42
CA THR A 103 -8.86 -24.97 10.99
C THR A 103 -8.02 -24.28 9.94
N ARG A 104 -8.01 -24.76 8.69
CA ARG A 104 -7.22 -24.13 7.63
C ARG A 104 -7.76 -22.72 7.31
N PRO A 105 -6.89 -21.69 7.33
CA PRO A 105 -7.29 -20.34 6.94
C PRO A 105 -7.76 -20.34 5.48
N ARG A 106 -8.93 -19.73 5.25
CA ARG A 106 -9.52 -19.69 3.93
C ARG A 106 -8.79 -18.65 3.06
N PRO A 107 -8.59 -18.96 1.78
CA PRO A 107 -8.02 -17.99 0.86
C PRO A 107 -8.96 -16.79 0.69
N VAL A 108 -8.37 -15.60 0.64
CA VAL A 108 -9.07 -14.37 0.26
C VAL A 108 -8.81 -14.12 -1.22
N TYR A 109 -9.90 -14.02 -1.97
CA TYR A 109 -9.90 -13.80 -3.41
C TYR A 109 -10.24 -12.34 -3.70
N LEU A 110 -9.48 -11.74 -4.60
CA LEU A 110 -9.89 -10.52 -5.30
C LEU A 110 -10.69 -10.94 -6.52
N VAL A 111 -12.01 -10.79 -6.40
CA VAL A 111 -12.95 -11.18 -7.45
C VAL A 111 -12.79 -10.22 -8.63
N ASP A 112 -12.94 -8.94 -8.35
CA ASP A 112 -12.72 -7.84 -9.29
C ASP A 112 -12.51 -6.52 -8.53
N TYR A 113 -12.11 -5.48 -9.24
CA TYR A 113 -12.07 -4.10 -8.75
C TYR A 113 -12.41 -3.13 -9.89
N ALA A 114 -12.79 -1.93 -9.53
CA ALA A 114 -13.01 -0.83 -10.47
C ALA A 114 -12.37 0.45 -9.92
N CYS A 115 -11.88 1.28 -10.82
CA CYS A 115 -11.40 2.62 -10.49
C CYS A 115 -12.35 3.65 -11.10
N TYR A 116 -12.54 4.76 -10.39
CA TYR A 116 -13.33 5.88 -10.88
C TYR A 116 -12.57 6.62 -11.98
N ARG A 117 -13.26 6.94 -13.08
CA ARG A 117 -12.73 7.84 -14.10
C ARG A 117 -13.58 9.10 -14.09
N ALA A 118 -12.96 10.23 -13.77
CA ALA A 118 -13.64 11.51 -13.75
C ALA A 118 -14.04 11.95 -15.18
N PRO A 119 -15.19 12.63 -15.33
CA PRO A 119 -15.60 13.26 -16.57
C PRO A 119 -14.58 14.25 -17.11
N ASP A 120 -14.53 14.40 -18.43
CA ASP A 120 -13.51 15.23 -19.10
C ASP A 120 -13.61 16.73 -18.78
N HIS A 121 -14.77 17.24 -18.36
CA HIS A 121 -14.91 18.64 -17.94
C HIS A 121 -14.14 18.96 -16.63
N LEU A 122 -13.81 17.94 -15.84
CA LEU A 122 -12.99 18.06 -14.62
C LEU A 122 -11.48 18.00 -14.90
N LYS A 123 -11.06 17.91 -16.16
CA LYS A 123 -9.63 17.95 -16.50
C LYS A 123 -9.03 19.31 -16.14
N ALA A 124 -7.91 19.29 -15.44
CA ALA A 124 -7.15 20.45 -15.01
C ALA A 124 -5.71 20.32 -15.50
N SER A 125 -5.41 21.04 -16.59
CA SER A 125 -4.05 21.19 -17.10
C SER A 125 -3.17 21.99 -16.13
N SER A 126 -1.85 21.84 -16.23
CA SER A 126 -0.90 22.58 -15.39
C SER A 126 -1.05 24.09 -15.58
N SER A 127 -1.28 24.53 -16.82
CA SER A 127 -1.50 25.93 -17.17
C SER A 127 -2.78 26.48 -16.54
N ARG A 128 -3.90 25.77 -16.68
CA ARG A 128 -5.20 26.17 -16.11
C ARG A 128 -5.14 26.21 -14.59
N PHE A 129 -4.49 25.23 -13.97
CA PHE A 129 -4.28 25.21 -12.52
C PHE A 129 -3.55 26.48 -12.04
N LEU A 130 -2.44 26.85 -12.70
CA LEU A 130 -1.66 28.03 -12.31
C LEU A 130 -2.41 29.34 -12.55
N GLU A 131 -3.15 29.42 -13.65
CA GLU A 131 -4.01 30.56 -13.95
C GLU A 131 -5.11 30.72 -12.88
N HIS A 132 -5.80 29.64 -12.51
CA HIS A 132 -6.79 29.65 -11.43
C HIS A 132 -6.17 30.04 -10.09
N SER A 133 -5.00 29.49 -9.73
CA SER A 133 -4.28 29.88 -8.51
C SER A 133 -3.98 31.39 -8.51
N ARG A 134 -3.54 31.96 -9.63
CA ARG A 134 -3.30 33.41 -9.74
C ARG A 134 -4.59 34.22 -9.58
N LEU A 135 -5.66 33.82 -10.28
CA LEU A 135 -6.95 34.52 -10.26
C LEU A 135 -7.69 34.43 -8.92
N THR A 136 -7.38 33.42 -8.10
CA THR A 136 -7.95 33.27 -6.76
C THR A 136 -7.51 34.40 -5.82
N GLY A 137 -6.31 34.96 -6.00
CA GLY A 137 -5.81 36.09 -5.23
C GLY A 137 -5.24 35.76 -3.84
N ASP A 138 -5.28 34.49 -3.41
CA ASP A 138 -4.76 34.03 -2.11
C ASP A 138 -3.24 33.84 -2.05
N PHE A 139 -2.59 33.63 -3.21
CA PHE A 139 -1.19 33.22 -3.29
C PHE A 139 -0.26 34.36 -3.72
N ASP A 140 0.85 34.52 -3.01
CA ASP A 140 1.92 35.44 -3.38
C ASP A 140 2.74 34.92 -4.58
N GLU A 141 3.51 35.80 -5.21
CA GLU A 141 4.30 35.47 -6.41
C GLU A 141 5.33 34.36 -6.13
N SER A 142 5.90 34.31 -4.92
CA SER A 142 6.83 33.26 -4.49
C SER A 142 6.15 31.89 -4.44
N SER A 143 4.89 31.87 -4.01
CA SER A 143 4.06 30.68 -3.86
C SER A 143 3.52 30.20 -5.20
N LEU A 144 3.13 31.11 -6.09
CA LEU A 144 2.79 30.79 -7.48
C LEU A 144 3.99 30.19 -8.24
N GLU A 145 5.16 30.80 -8.10
CA GLU A 145 6.40 30.30 -8.70
C GLU A 145 6.80 28.93 -8.11
N PHE A 146 6.56 28.73 -6.81
CA PHE A 146 6.77 27.44 -6.16
C PHE A 146 5.81 26.36 -6.70
N GLN A 147 4.52 26.67 -6.82
CA GLN A 147 3.53 25.79 -7.43
C GLN A 147 3.91 25.41 -8.87
N ARG A 148 4.34 26.39 -9.68
CA ARG A 148 4.80 26.16 -11.06
C ARG A 148 5.95 25.15 -11.11
N LYS A 149 6.99 25.34 -10.29
CA LYS A 149 8.14 24.42 -10.20
C LYS A 149 7.73 23.00 -9.79
N ILE A 150 6.75 22.87 -8.89
CA ILE A 150 6.23 21.55 -8.49
C ILE A 150 5.54 20.89 -9.67
N LEU A 151 4.62 21.57 -10.34
CA LEU A 151 3.85 21.00 -11.46
C LEU A 151 4.80 20.50 -12.56
N GLU A 152 5.79 21.31 -12.97
CA GLU A 152 6.79 20.95 -13.98
C GLU A 152 7.63 19.71 -13.64
N ARG A 153 7.83 19.43 -12.35
CA ARG A 153 8.69 18.32 -11.87
C ARG A 153 7.92 17.15 -11.31
N SER A 154 6.62 17.31 -11.10
CA SER A 154 5.76 16.34 -10.41
C SER A 154 5.60 15.03 -11.15
N GLY A 155 5.72 15.06 -12.49
CA GLY A 155 5.44 13.93 -13.37
C GLY A 155 3.95 13.79 -13.72
N LEU A 156 3.10 14.75 -13.33
CA LEU A 156 1.72 14.83 -13.79
C LEU A 156 1.67 15.26 -15.26
N GLY A 157 0.70 14.72 -15.99
CA GLY A 157 0.37 15.14 -17.34
C GLY A 157 -0.77 16.16 -17.35
N GLU A 158 -1.12 16.62 -18.54
CA GLU A 158 -2.11 17.69 -18.76
C GLU A 158 -3.57 17.22 -18.69
N GLU A 159 -3.82 15.91 -18.56
CA GLU A 159 -5.16 15.31 -18.50
C GLU A 159 -5.57 14.82 -17.10
N THR A 160 -4.95 15.36 -16.06
CA THR A 160 -5.31 15.04 -14.66
C THR A 160 -6.56 15.78 -14.21
N TYR A 161 -7.20 15.36 -13.11
CA TYR A 161 -8.53 15.84 -12.71
C TYR A 161 -8.56 16.57 -11.35
N ALA A 162 -9.25 17.71 -11.30
CA ALA A 162 -9.54 18.45 -10.07
C ALA A 162 -11.06 18.40 -9.75
N PRO A 163 -11.49 18.60 -8.50
CA PRO A 163 -12.92 18.58 -8.18
C PRO A 163 -13.60 19.85 -8.67
N GLU A 164 -14.89 19.78 -9.01
CA GLU A 164 -15.71 20.87 -9.57
C GLU A 164 -15.55 22.19 -8.79
N SER A 165 -15.51 22.13 -7.45
CA SER A 165 -15.35 23.30 -6.58
C SER A 165 -14.06 24.09 -6.84
N MET A 166 -13.01 23.44 -7.36
CA MET A 166 -11.71 24.04 -7.68
C MET A 166 -11.65 24.60 -9.11
N HIS A 167 -12.66 24.31 -9.94
CA HIS A 167 -12.84 24.95 -11.24
C HIS A 167 -13.56 26.30 -11.15
N CYS A 168 -14.13 26.64 -9.99
CA CYS A 168 -14.71 27.96 -9.71
C CYS A 168 -13.63 29.00 -9.39
N ILE A 169 -13.86 30.27 -9.75
CA ILE A 169 -13.00 31.41 -9.39
C ILE A 169 -13.83 32.46 -8.64
N PRO A 170 -13.55 32.73 -7.35
CA PRO A 170 -12.67 31.95 -6.48
C PRO A 170 -13.21 30.52 -6.24
N PRO A 171 -12.36 29.56 -5.80
CA PRO A 171 -12.80 28.21 -5.44
C PRO A 171 -13.93 28.24 -4.41
N ARG A 172 -14.88 27.32 -4.51
CA ARG A 172 -16.07 27.27 -3.64
C ARG A 172 -16.12 25.99 -2.80
N PRO A 173 -15.13 25.74 -1.92
CA PRO A 173 -15.16 24.57 -1.05
C PRO A 173 -16.33 24.70 -0.06
N SER A 174 -17.12 23.64 0.05
CA SER A 174 -18.19 23.54 1.05
C SER A 174 -18.40 22.09 1.46
N MET A 175 -19.08 21.86 2.58
CA MET A 175 -19.49 20.51 2.97
C MET A 175 -20.37 19.85 1.90
N ALA A 176 -21.22 20.61 1.20
CA ALA A 176 -22.06 20.10 0.14
C ALA A 176 -21.22 19.66 -1.07
N ALA A 177 -20.34 20.53 -1.57
CA ALA A 177 -19.46 20.21 -2.70
C ALA A 177 -18.53 19.03 -2.39
N ALA A 178 -18.04 18.91 -1.15
CA ALA A 178 -17.22 17.77 -0.73
C ALA A 178 -18.01 16.45 -0.67
N ARG A 179 -19.28 16.51 -0.23
CA ARG A 179 -20.17 15.34 -0.33
C ARG A 179 -20.41 14.96 -1.78
N GLU A 180 -20.66 15.93 -2.67
CA GLU A 180 -20.85 15.69 -4.11
C GLU A 180 -19.61 15.03 -4.74
N GLU A 181 -18.40 15.53 -4.47
CA GLU A 181 -17.16 14.89 -4.93
C GLU A 181 -17.06 13.44 -4.41
N ALA A 182 -17.26 13.24 -3.11
CA ALA A 182 -17.16 11.91 -2.51
C ALA A 182 -18.20 10.93 -3.08
N GLU A 183 -19.44 11.39 -3.28
CA GLU A 183 -20.51 10.61 -3.91
C GLU A 183 -20.15 10.25 -5.35
N MET A 184 -19.75 11.23 -6.16
CA MET A 184 -19.37 11.02 -7.55
C MET A 184 -18.29 9.95 -7.68
N VAL A 185 -17.22 10.05 -6.88
CA VAL A 185 -16.09 9.12 -6.92
C VAL A 185 -16.47 7.74 -6.39
N MET A 186 -17.05 7.66 -5.18
CA MET A 186 -17.40 6.38 -4.57
C MET A 186 -18.47 5.64 -5.37
N TYR A 187 -19.49 6.35 -5.83
CA TYR A 187 -20.59 5.74 -6.56
C TYR A 187 -20.14 5.33 -7.96
N GLY A 188 -19.40 6.17 -8.68
CA GLY A 188 -18.87 5.79 -10.00
C GLY A 188 -17.97 4.54 -9.95
N ALA A 189 -17.12 4.40 -8.92
CA ALA A 189 -16.33 3.18 -8.75
C ALA A 189 -17.18 1.96 -8.40
N LEU A 190 -18.19 2.10 -7.52
CA LEU A 190 -19.07 1.01 -7.10
C LEU A 190 -20.02 0.56 -8.22
N ASP A 191 -20.58 1.49 -8.99
CA ASP A 191 -21.45 1.20 -10.13
C ASP A 191 -20.70 0.35 -11.17
N ASN A 192 -19.46 0.74 -11.52
CA ASN A 192 -18.60 -0.04 -12.40
C ASN A 192 -18.30 -1.43 -11.83
N LEU A 193 -18.00 -1.53 -10.52
CA LEU A 193 -17.73 -2.80 -9.86
C LEU A 193 -18.93 -3.74 -9.90
N PHE A 194 -20.13 -3.24 -9.58
CA PHE A 194 -21.36 -4.03 -9.59
C PHE A 194 -21.76 -4.43 -11.00
N ALA A 195 -21.62 -3.54 -11.99
CA ALA A 195 -21.85 -3.85 -13.39
C ALA A 195 -20.92 -4.98 -13.89
N ASN A 196 -19.62 -4.88 -13.61
CA ASN A 196 -18.62 -5.85 -14.07
C ASN A 196 -18.77 -7.23 -13.40
N THR A 197 -19.28 -7.28 -12.17
CA THR A 197 -19.34 -8.52 -11.37
C THR A 197 -20.73 -9.15 -11.28
N SER A 198 -21.78 -8.39 -11.65
CA SER A 198 -23.19 -8.78 -11.49
C SER A 198 -23.56 -9.18 -10.05
N ILE A 199 -22.83 -8.66 -9.05
CA ILE A 199 -23.15 -8.90 -7.64
C ILE A 199 -24.20 -7.91 -7.17
N LYS A 200 -25.21 -8.43 -6.48
CA LYS A 200 -26.23 -7.59 -5.87
C LYS A 200 -25.64 -6.90 -4.64
N PRO A 201 -25.87 -5.59 -4.44
CA PRO A 201 -25.36 -4.89 -3.26
C PRO A 201 -25.78 -5.56 -1.93
N LYS A 202 -26.97 -6.16 -1.87
CA LYS A 202 -27.45 -6.90 -0.69
C LYS A 202 -26.58 -8.11 -0.29
N ASP A 203 -25.77 -8.65 -1.20
CA ASP A 203 -24.90 -9.80 -0.93
C ASP A 203 -23.60 -9.41 -0.20
N ILE A 204 -23.30 -8.11 -0.10
CA ILE A 204 -22.10 -7.59 0.55
C ILE A 204 -22.26 -7.63 2.07
N GLY A 205 -21.43 -8.43 2.75
CA GLY A 205 -21.48 -8.59 4.21
C GLY A 205 -20.51 -7.71 4.99
N VAL A 206 -19.47 -7.20 4.34
CA VAL A 206 -18.46 -6.31 4.93
C VAL A 206 -18.20 -5.14 3.99
N LEU A 207 -18.16 -3.93 4.52
CA LEU A 207 -17.80 -2.72 3.80
C LEU A 207 -16.70 -1.99 4.58
N VAL A 208 -15.57 -1.72 3.94
CA VAL A 208 -14.49 -0.89 4.50
C VAL A 208 -14.30 0.30 3.57
N VAL A 209 -14.50 1.50 4.08
CA VAL A 209 -14.28 2.75 3.35
C VAL A 209 -13.09 3.45 3.96
N ASN A 210 -12.20 4.01 3.14
CA ASN A 210 -11.11 4.87 3.61
C ASN A 210 -11.07 6.18 2.83
N CYS A 211 -10.97 7.28 3.59
CA CYS A 211 -10.73 8.64 3.12
C CYS A 211 -10.03 9.39 4.25
N SER A 212 -8.85 9.96 3.99
CA SER A 212 -8.01 10.46 5.09
C SER A 212 -8.56 11.75 5.67
N LEU A 213 -8.95 12.69 4.80
CA LEU A 213 -9.13 14.09 5.17
C LEU A 213 -10.60 14.57 5.06
N PHE A 214 -11.54 13.69 4.70
CA PHE A 214 -12.97 14.01 4.75
C PHE A 214 -13.76 12.91 5.48
N ASN A 215 -14.13 13.21 6.72
CA ASN A 215 -14.80 12.29 7.64
C ASN A 215 -16.09 12.93 8.16
N PRO A 216 -17.13 13.08 7.32
CA PRO A 216 -18.37 13.74 7.71
C PRO A 216 -19.22 12.89 8.67
N THR A 217 -20.20 13.52 9.31
CA THR A 217 -21.30 12.82 10.01
C THR A 217 -22.61 13.04 9.22
N PRO A 218 -23.30 11.99 8.75
CA PRO A 218 -22.93 10.57 8.79
C PRO A 218 -21.72 10.24 7.89
N SER A 219 -21.05 9.11 8.18
CA SER A 219 -19.82 8.66 7.53
C SER A 219 -19.99 8.30 6.04
N LEU A 220 -18.88 8.23 5.30
CA LEU A 220 -18.88 7.83 3.88
C LEU A 220 -19.40 6.39 3.70
N SER A 221 -19.05 5.49 4.63
CA SER A 221 -19.62 4.13 4.64
C SER A 221 -21.15 4.14 4.81
N ALA A 222 -21.71 5.01 5.64
CA ALA A 222 -23.15 5.15 5.80
C ALA A 222 -23.82 5.73 4.54
N MET A 223 -23.16 6.66 3.84
CA MET A 223 -23.64 7.16 2.54
C MET A 223 -23.75 6.05 1.50
N ILE A 224 -22.75 5.16 1.41
CA ILE A 224 -22.78 3.99 0.52
C ILE A 224 -23.91 3.02 0.92
N ILE A 225 -24.04 2.70 2.21
CA ILE A 225 -25.10 1.81 2.70
C ILE A 225 -26.48 2.35 2.33
N ASN A 226 -26.70 3.65 2.54
CA ASN A 226 -27.96 4.31 2.22
C ASN A 226 -28.23 4.34 0.71
N LYS A 227 -27.24 4.64 -0.12
CA LYS A 227 -27.39 4.71 -1.59
C LYS A 227 -27.75 3.36 -2.19
N TYR A 228 -26.99 2.32 -1.84
CA TYR A 228 -27.13 0.99 -2.47
C TYR A 228 -28.08 0.04 -1.73
N LYS A 229 -28.69 0.50 -0.63
CA LYS A 229 -29.58 -0.29 0.22
C LYS A 229 -28.96 -1.64 0.59
N LEU A 230 -27.72 -1.57 1.10
CA LEU A 230 -26.99 -2.74 1.58
C LEU A 230 -27.75 -3.43 2.73
N ARG A 231 -27.45 -4.71 2.98
CA ARG A 231 -28.12 -5.52 4.01
C ARG A 231 -28.05 -4.87 5.40
N GLY A 232 -29.13 -4.97 6.18
CA GLY A 232 -29.25 -4.31 7.50
C GLY A 232 -28.27 -4.78 8.57
N ASN A 233 -27.65 -5.95 8.41
CA ASN A 233 -26.62 -6.49 9.30
C ASN A 233 -25.22 -6.46 8.66
N ILE A 234 -24.97 -5.49 7.78
CA ILE A 234 -23.65 -5.25 7.20
C ILE A 234 -22.65 -4.82 8.29
N ARG A 235 -21.41 -5.27 8.17
CA ARG A 235 -20.29 -4.78 8.99
C ARG A 235 -19.58 -3.66 8.24
N SER A 236 -19.74 -2.43 8.72
CA SER A 236 -19.23 -1.25 8.03
C SER A 236 -18.15 -0.53 8.84
N PHE A 237 -17.05 -0.20 8.19
CA PHE A 237 -15.91 0.51 8.79
C PHE A 237 -15.57 1.75 7.95
N ASN A 238 -15.27 2.86 8.60
CA ASN A 238 -14.80 4.09 7.96
C ASN A 238 -13.44 4.46 8.56
N LEU A 239 -12.40 4.43 7.74
CA LEU A 239 -11.01 4.70 8.15
C LEU A 239 -10.60 6.10 7.71
N GLY A 240 -10.11 6.91 8.65
CA GLY A 240 -9.62 8.27 8.41
C GLY A 240 -8.19 8.49 8.92
N GLY A 241 -7.54 9.57 8.47
CA GLY A 241 -6.24 10.01 8.98
C GLY A 241 -5.04 9.08 8.70
N MET A 242 -5.15 8.12 7.78
CA MET A 242 -4.09 7.12 7.52
C MET A 242 -3.20 7.42 6.29
N GLY A 243 -3.60 8.39 5.46
CA GLY A 243 -2.89 8.81 4.25
C GLY A 243 -2.93 7.77 3.13
N CYS A 244 -2.06 7.92 2.13
CA CYS A 244 -2.13 7.13 0.90
C CYS A 244 -1.89 5.62 1.06
N SER A 245 -1.41 5.14 2.21
CA SER A 245 -1.29 3.69 2.47
C SER A 245 -2.60 3.06 2.98
N ALA A 246 -3.65 3.84 3.19
CA ALA A 246 -4.92 3.39 3.75
C ALA A 246 -5.60 2.29 2.93
N GLY A 247 -5.40 2.27 1.61
CA GLY A 247 -5.95 1.24 0.73
C GLY A 247 -5.46 -0.16 1.11
N VAL A 248 -4.15 -0.33 1.33
CA VAL A 248 -3.57 -1.61 1.77
C VAL A 248 -4.02 -1.97 3.19
N ILE A 249 -4.15 -0.98 4.08
CA ILE A 249 -4.67 -1.19 5.45
C ILE A 249 -6.13 -1.66 5.40
N ALA A 250 -6.94 -1.10 4.52
CA ALA A 250 -8.33 -1.47 4.34
C ALA A 250 -8.47 -2.90 3.77
N ILE A 251 -7.58 -3.30 2.86
CA ILE A 251 -7.48 -4.70 2.40
C ILE A 251 -7.12 -5.64 3.55
N ASP A 252 -6.18 -5.25 4.41
CA ASP A 252 -5.79 -6.05 5.59
C ASP A 252 -6.97 -6.26 6.54
N LEU A 253 -7.70 -5.18 6.85
CA LEU A 253 -8.90 -5.25 7.70
C LEU A 253 -9.99 -6.10 7.05
N ALA A 254 -10.25 -5.94 5.76
CA ALA A 254 -11.23 -6.75 5.04
C ALA A 254 -10.84 -8.23 5.00
N LYS A 255 -9.54 -8.55 4.84
CA LYS A 255 -9.01 -9.91 4.93
C LYS A 255 -9.28 -10.49 6.32
N ASP A 256 -8.99 -9.77 7.41
CA ASP A 256 -9.25 -10.25 8.76
C ASP A 256 -10.76 -10.48 9.00
N MET A 257 -11.62 -9.57 8.54
CA MET A 257 -13.08 -9.76 8.59
C MET A 257 -13.54 -10.99 7.79
N LEU A 258 -12.94 -11.26 6.63
CA LEU A 258 -13.22 -12.45 5.83
C LEU A 258 -12.68 -13.74 6.47
N LEU A 259 -11.62 -13.67 7.28
CA LEU A 259 -11.14 -14.85 8.02
C LEU A 259 -12.08 -15.20 9.18
N VAL A 260 -12.67 -14.19 9.83
CA VAL A 260 -13.65 -14.37 10.90
C VAL A 260 -15.03 -14.78 10.34
N HIS A 261 -15.51 -14.12 9.28
CA HIS A 261 -16.84 -14.33 8.73
C HIS A 261 -16.83 -15.21 7.49
N ARG A 262 -17.28 -16.45 7.66
CA ARG A 262 -17.29 -17.47 6.61
C ARG A 262 -18.30 -17.16 5.48
N ASN A 263 -17.91 -17.48 4.24
CA ASN A 263 -18.77 -17.48 3.05
C ASN A 263 -19.44 -16.13 2.76
N THR A 264 -18.68 -15.04 2.84
CA THR A 264 -19.17 -13.67 2.63
C THR A 264 -18.34 -12.91 1.61
N LEU A 265 -18.88 -11.79 1.16
CA LEU A 265 -18.21 -10.80 0.32
C LEU A 265 -17.84 -9.58 1.17
N ALA A 266 -16.71 -8.97 0.84
CA ALA A 266 -16.27 -7.71 1.38
C ALA A 266 -16.01 -6.72 0.23
N VAL A 267 -16.40 -5.46 0.41
CA VAL A 267 -16.05 -4.37 -0.50
C VAL A 267 -15.15 -3.39 0.23
N VAL A 268 -14.03 -3.04 -0.39
CA VAL A 268 -13.15 -1.98 0.06
C VAL A 268 -13.27 -0.80 -0.89
N VAL A 269 -13.63 0.38 -0.39
CA VAL A 269 -13.69 1.63 -1.16
C VAL A 269 -12.59 2.56 -0.66
N SER A 270 -11.77 3.06 -1.57
CA SER A 270 -10.66 3.98 -1.30
C SER A 270 -10.89 5.26 -2.09
N THR A 271 -10.86 6.41 -1.44
CA THR A 271 -11.01 7.72 -2.07
C THR A 271 -10.33 8.79 -1.22
N GLU A 272 -10.07 9.96 -1.79
CA GLU A 272 -9.65 11.13 -1.05
C GLU A 272 -10.45 12.33 -1.52
N ASN A 273 -10.91 13.15 -0.58
CA ASN A 273 -11.64 14.36 -0.91
C ASN A 273 -10.67 15.55 -0.97
N MET A 274 -10.58 16.16 -2.14
CA MET A 274 -9.75 17.34 -2.34
C MET A 274 -10.49 18.63 -1.98
N THR A 275 -11.81 18.68 -2.17
CA THR A 275 -12.62 19.89 -2.02
C THR A 275 -12.42 20.59 -0.67
N GLN A 276 -12.47 19.88 0.46
CA GLN A 276 -12.32 20.51 1.78
C GLN A 276 -10.88 20.72 2.23
N ASN A 277 -9.91 20.16 1.50
CA ASN A 277 -8.53 20.05 1.95
C ASN A 277 -7.56 20.88 1.11
N TRP A 278 -8.10 21.77 0.28
CA TRP A 278 -7.32 22.74 -0.46
C TRP A 278 -6.72 23.77 0.50
N TYR A 279 -5.40 23.94 0.45
CA TYR A 279 -4.71 24.91 1.28
C TYR A 279 -4.70 26.28 0.60
N PHE A 280 -5.24 27.30 1.26
CA PHE A 280 -5.34 28.67 0.74
C PHE A 280 -4.23 29.60 1.26
N GLY A 281 -3.19 29.08 1.92
CA GLY A 281 -2.09 29.89 2.45
C GLY A 281 -0.81 29.79 1.63
N ASN A 282 0.26 30.41 2.13
CA ASN A 282 1.55 30.56 1.43
C ASN A 282 2.69 29.73 2.04
N LYS A 283 2.42 28.88 3.03
CA LYS A 283 3.43 27.98 3.62
C LYS A 283 3.78 26.88 2.60
N LYS A 284 5.01 26.93 2.06
CA LYS A 284 5.49 26.01 1.01
C LYS A 284 5.30 24.53 1.33
N SER A 285 5.51 24.10 2.57
CA SER A 285 5.33 22.68 2.97
C SER A 285 3.88 22.18 2.84
N MET A 286 2.90 23.10 2.80
CA MET A 286 1.47 22.80 2.67
C MET A 286 0.92 23.02 1.25
N LEU A 287 1.69 23.63 0.36
CA LEU A 287 1.30 23.85 -1.04
C LEU A 287 1.52 22.60 -1.92
N ILE A 288 2.44 21.71 -1.52
CA ILE A 288 2.77 20.50 -2.29
C ILE A 288 1.53 19.61 -2.53
N PRO A 289 0.67 19.32 -1.54
CA PRO A 289 -0.54 18.55 -1.76
C PRO A 289 -1.48 19.14 -2.83
N ASN A 290 -1.69 20.47 -2.85
CA ASN A 290 -2.54 21.11 -3.86
C ASN A 290 -2.06 20.78 -5.29
N CYS A 291 -0.74 20.77 -5.50
CA CYS A 291 -0.17 20.51 -6.83
C CYS A 291 -0.24 19.04 -7.24
N LEU A 292 -0.11 18.08 -6.30
CA LEU A 292 0.06 16.66 -6.61
C LEU A 292 -1.24 15.85 -6.61
N PHE A 293 -2.13 16.12 -5.65
CA PHE A 293 -3.34 15.32 -5.48
C PHE A 293 -4.32 15.57 -6.61
N ARG A 294 -5.03 14.52 -7.00
CA ARG A 294 -6.04 14.55 -8.06
C ARG A 294 -7.21 13.67 -7.68
N VAL A 295 -8.37 13.97 -8.27
CA VAL A 295 -9.62 13.24 -8.00
C VAL A 295 -9.47 11.79 -8.45
N GLY A 296 -9.80 10.86 -7.56
CA GLY A 296 -9.80 9.44 -7.89
C GLY A 296 -10.30 8.57 -6.76
N GLY A 297 -10.60 7.32 -7.11
CA GLY A 297 -11.06 6.34 -6.14
C GLY A 297 -11.13 4.95 -6.74
N SER A 298 -11.19 3.94 -5.87
CA SER A 298 -11.35 2.55 -6.27
C SER A 298 -12.33 1.82 -5.38
N ALA A 299 -13.01 0.83 -5.96
CA ALA A 299 -13.86 -0.12 -5.27
C ALA A 299 -13.36 -1.54 -5.56
N VAL A 300 -13.12 -2.32 -4.52
CA VAL A 300 -12.43 -3.62 -4.58
C VAL A 300 -13.32 -4.68 -3.97
N LEU A 301 -13.66 -5.72 -4.73
CA LEU A 301 -14.50 -6.81 -4.29
C LEU A 301 -13.64 -8.01 -3.86
N LEU A 302 -13.71 -8.33 -2.58
CA LEU A 302 -13.06 -9.48 -1.97
C LEU A 302 -14.06 -10.57 -1.60
N SER A 303 -13.62 -11.83 -1.64
CA SER A 303 -14.44 -13.00 -1.30
C SER A 303 -13.62 -14.07 -0.59
N ASN A 304 -14.23 -14.77 0.37
CA ASN A 304 -13.72 -16.04 0.90
C ASN A 304 -14.58 -17.25 0.49
N LYS A 305 -15.52 -17.06 -0.45
CA LYS A 305 -16.40 -18.12 -0.94
C LYS A 305 -15.62 -19.05 -1.88
N TYR A 306 -15.73 -20.36 -1.68
CA TYR A 306 -15.02 -21.34 -2.50
C TYR A 306 -15.41 -21.25 -3.98
N ALA A 307 -16.71 -21.04 -4.26
CA ALA A 307 -17.24 -20.90 -5.63
C ALA A 307 -16.60 -19.73 -6.39
N ASP A 308 -16.21 -18.65 -5.69
CA ASP A 308 -15.65 -17.45 -6.32
C ASP A 308 -14.22 -17.65 -6.83
N ARG A 309 -13.52 -18.71 -6.39
CA ARG A 309 -12.18 -19.06 -6.88
C ARG A 309 -12.10 -19.15 -8.40
N ARG A 310 -13.14 -19.65 -9.06
CA ARG A 310 -13.17 -19.87 -10.52
C ARG A 310 -13.27 -18.56 -11.31
N ARG A 311 -13.91 -17.53 -10.74
CA ARG A 311 -14.08 -16.23 -11.39
C ARG A 311 -13.06 -15.19 -10.96
N ALA A 312 -12.49 -15.33 -9.77
CA ALA A 312 -11.57 -14.35 -9.21
C ALA A 312 -10.32 -14.11 -10.07
N LYS A 313 -9.95 -12.83 -10.18
CA LYS A 313 -8.72 -12.42 -10.87
C LYS A 313 -7.48 -12.79 -10.06
N TYR A 314 -7.48 -12.53 -8.75
CA TYR A 314 -6.32 -12.74 -7.89
C TYR A 314 -6.65 -13.44 -6.57
N LYS A 315 -5.61 -13.97 -5.93
CA LYS A 315 -5.61 -14.40 -4.54
C LYS A 315 -4.67 -13.49 -3.75
N LEU A 316 -5.12 -13.03 -2.59
CA LEU A 316 -4.27 -12.35 -1.62
C LEU A 316 -3.33 -13.38 -0.98
N VAL A 317 -2.03 -13.15 -1.08
CA VAL A 317 -1.00 -14.05 -0.56
C VAL A 317 -0.49 -13.54 0.79
N HIS A 318 -0.04 -12.28 0.83
CA HIS A 318 0.51 -11.66 2.03
C HIS A 318 0.12 -10.18 2.11
N VAL A 319 0.01 -9.70 3.34
CA VAL A 319 -0.05 -8.27 3.66
C VAL A 319 0.97 -8.00 4.76
N VAL A 320 1.81 -6.99 4.58
CA VAL A 320 2.84 -6.60 5.54
C VAL A 320 2.65 -5.14 5.89
N ARG A 321 2.51 -4.86 7.20
CA ARG A 321 2.34 -3.51 7.72
C ARG A 321 3.57 -3.05 8.48
N THR A 322 4.00 -1.84 8.21
CA THR A 322 5.03 -1.14 8.99
C THR A 322 4.48 0.18 9.47
N HIS A 323 4.65 0.45 10.76
CA HIS A 323 4.23 1.69 11.41
C HIS A 323 5.42 2.32 12.11
N LYS A 324 5.72 3.59 11.82
CA LYS A 324 6.83 4.34 12.42
C LYS A 324 6.37 5.48 13.32
N GLY A 325 5.07 5.72 13.51
CA GLY A 325 4.57 6.84 14.30
C GLY A 325 4.87 6.83 15.81
N ALA A 326 5.64 5.86 16.32
CA ALA A 326 6.26 5.95 17.65
C ALA A 326 7.55 6.81 17.63
N ASP A 327 8.10 7.08 16.44
CA ASP A 327 9.20 8.02 16.22
C ASP A 327 8.62 9.40 15.91
N ASP A 328 9.03 10.42 16.67
CA ASP A 328 8.47 11.78 16.58
C ASP A 328 8.65 12.42 15.20
N LYS A 329 9.79 12.18 14.55
CA LYS A 329 10.05 12.70 13.20
C LYS A 329 9.12 12.04 12.19
N ALA A 330 8.97 10.72 12.25
CA ALA A 330 8.04 9.97 11.41
C ALA A 330 6.57 10.35 11.67
N PHE A 331 6.21 10.60 12.93
CA PHE A 331 4.88 11.05 13.32
C PHE A 331 4.55 12.42 12.70
N ARG A 332 5.46 13.40 12.84
CA ARG A 332 5.31 14.77 12.31
C ARG A 332 5.63 14.91 10.82
N CYS A 333 5.97 13.82 10.14
CA CYS A 333 6.44 13.84 8.76
C CYS A 333 5.38 14.30 7.75
N VAL A 334 4.14 13.86 7.95
CA VAL A 334 2.96 14.25 7.18
C VAL A 334 1.88 14.56 8.20
N TYR A 335 1.59 15.85 8.37
CA TYR A 335 0.80 16.32 9.49
C TYR A 335 -0.20 17.39 9.05
N GLN A 336 -1.45 17.27 9.49
CA GLN A 336 -2.48 18.28 9.25
C GLN A 336 -2.43 19.29 10.39
N GLU A 337 -2.20 20.56 10.07
CA GLU A 337 -2.08 21.66 11.03
C GLU A 337 -2.60 22.96 10.41
N GLN A 338 -2.78 23.98 11.24
CA GLN A 338 -3.01 25.34 10.77
C GLN A 338 -1.67 26.06 10.59
N ASP A 339 -1.60 26.94 9.60
CA ASP A 339 -0.51 27.89 9.49
C ASP A 339 -0.67 29.07 10.48
N ASP A 340 0.29 30.00 10.46
CA ASP A 340 0.31 31.16 11.36
C ASP A 340 -0.89 32.11 11.16
N ALA A 341 -1.60 31.99 10.03
CA ALA A 341 -2.81 32.74 9.71
C ALA A 341 -4.10 31.93 9.99
N GLY A 342 -3.99 30.77 10.63
CA GLY A 342 -5.13 29.89 10.95
C GLY A 342 -5.66 29.08 9.76
N LYS A 343 -5.00 29.12 8.60
CA LYS A 343 -5.42 28.35 7.41
C LYS A 343 -4.97 26.90 7.56
N THR A 344 -5.91 25.96 7.58
CA THR A 344 -5.64 24.52 7.68
C THR A 344 -5.00 23.98 6.40
N GLY A 345 -3.93 23.20 6.54
CA GLY A 345 -3.29 22.49 5.44
C GLY A 345 -2.59 21.21 5.89
N VAL A 346 -2.09 20.43 4.93
CA VAL A 346 -1.27 19.25 5.22
C VAL A 346 0.18 19.56 4.95
N SER A 347 0.98 19.65 6.01
CA SER A 347 2.40 19.95 5.98
C SER A 347 3.21 18.68 5.67
N LEU A 348 4.08 18.76 4.66
CA LEU A 348 5.06 17.72 4.35
C LEU A 348 6.45 18.14 4.86
N SER A 349 7.06 17.29 5.67
CA SER A 349 8.41 17.51 6.20
C SER A 349 9.49 17.31 5.13
N LYS A 350 10.58 18.07 5.25
CA LYS A 350 11.79 17.89 4.43
C LYS A 350 12.44 16.52 4.58
N ASP A 351 12.24 15.89 5.74
CA ASP A 351 12.75 14.56 6.04
C ASP A 351 11.93 13.42 5.40
N LEU A 352 10.87 13.74 4.63
CA LEU A 352 9.92 12.77 4.06
C LEU A 352 10.62 11.62 3.34
N MET A 353 11.58 11.90 2.47
CA MET A 353 12.27 10.86 1.70
C MET A 353 13.12 9.94 2.60
N ALA A 354 13.82 10.50 3.58
CA ALA A 354 14.64 9.72 4.51
C ALA A 354 13.76 8.81 5.40
N ILE A 355 12.65 9.35 5.90
CA ILE A 355 11.67 8.61 6.71
C ILE A 355 11.01 7.51 5.88
N ALA A 356 10.65 7.81 4.62
CA ALA A 356 10.11 6.84 3.68
C ALA A 356 11.08 5.69 3.42
N GLY A 357 12.36 5.99 3.16
CA GLY A 357 13.40 4.98 2.99
C GLY A 357 13.58 4.09 4.22
N GLY A 358 13.51 4.67 5.44
CA GLY A 358 13.57 3.91 6.69
C GLY A 358 12.36 2.98 6.91
N ALA A 359 11.16 3.46 6.57
CA ALA A 359 9.93 2.68 6.63
C ALA A 359 9.91 1.56 5.58
N LEU A 360 10.32 1.85 4.34
CA LEU A 360 10.51 0.89 3.26
C LEU A 360 11.47 -0.21 3.70
N LYS A 361 12.65 0.15 4.19
CA LYS A 361 13.66 -0.82 4.66
C LYS A 361 13.07 -1.79 5.69
N THR A 362 12.28 -1.28 6.62
CA THR A 362 11.61 -2.10 7.65
C THR A 362 10.55 -3.03 7.03
N ASN A 363 9.81 -2.53 6.05
CA ASN A 363 8.79 -3.30 5.34
C ASN A 363 9.42 -4.44 4.51
N ILE A 364 10.41 -4.15 3.67
CA ILE A 364 11.07 -5.15 2.81
C ILE A 364 11.87 -6.19 3.61
N THR A 365 12.43 -5.79 4.76
CA THR A 365 13.04 -6.70 5.74
C THR A 365 12.04 -7.74 6.27
N THR A 366 10.78 -7.34 6.43
CA THR A 366 9.72 -8.23 6.91
C THR A 366 9.13 -9.06 5.75
N LEU A 367 9.00 -8.46 4.56
CA LEU A 367 8.44 -9.11 3.38
C LEU A 367 9.39 -10.13 2.75
N GLY A 368 10.67 -9.80 2.64
CA GLY A 368 11.70 -10.58 1.94
C GLY A 368 11.70 -12.08 2.28
N PRO A 369 11.82 -12.47 3.57
CA PRO A 369 11.82 -13.87 3.98
C PRO A 369 10.54 -14.65 3.62
N ILE A 370 9.44 -13.94 3.39
CA ILE A 370 8.14 -14.52 3.07
C ILE A 370 8.00 -14.77 1.56
N VAL A 371 8.67 -13.95 0.73
CA VAL A 371 8.39 -13.90 -0.73
C VAL A 371 9.55 -14.33 -1.61
N LEU A 372 10.79 -14.20 -1.14
CA LEU A 372 12.00 -14.48 -1.90
C LEU A 372 12.39 -15.96 -1.87
N PRO A 373 13.08 -16.48 -2.90
CA PRO A 373 13.67 -17.81 -2.89
C PRO A 373 14.67 -18.02 -1.74
N ILE A 374 14.86 -19.27 -1.31
CA ILE A 374 15.79 -19.62 -0.23
C ILE A 374 17.23 -19.20 -0.56
N SER A 375 17.66 -19.30 -1.82
CA SER A 375 18.99 -18.87 -2.27
C SER A 375 19.26 -17.38 -1.95
N GLU A 376 18.29 -16.52 -2.22
CA GLU A 376 18.35 -15.09 -1.93
C GLU A 376 18.36 -14.81 -0.43
N GLN A 377 17.56 -15.57 0.34
CA GLN A 377 17.54 -15.45 1.80
C GLN A 377 18.89 -15.82 2.41
N LEU A 378 19.53 -16.89 1.92
CA LEU A 378 20.85 -17.33 2.35
C LEU A 378 21.92 -16.29 1.98
N LEU A 379 21.88 -15.73 0.77
CA LEU A 379 22.81 -14.69 0.32
C LEU A 379 22.71 -13.43 1.17
N PHE A 380 21.49 -12.96 1.44
CA PHE A 380 21.23 -11.82 2.31
C PHE A 380 21.70 -12.08 3.75
N PHE A 381 21.42 -13.27 4.28
CA PHE A 381 21.86 -13.64 5.63
C PHE A 381 23.39 -13.73 5.72
N ALA A 382 24.06 -14.34 4.74
CA ALA A 382 25.51 -14.44 4.67
C ALA A 382 26.16 -13.06 4.63
N THR A 383 25.65 -12.13 3.81
CA THR A 383 26.18 -10.76 3.75
C THR A 383 25.95 -9.98 5.05
N LEU A 384 24.83 -10.20 5.74
CA LEU A 384 24.62 -9.64 7.09
C LEU A 384 25.63 -10.20 8.10
N MET A 385 25.93 -11.50 8.06
CA MET A 385 26.93 -12.13 8.94
C MET A 385 28.35 -11.62 8.65
N VAL A 386 28.74 -11.55 7.38
CA VAL A 386 30.05 -11.02 6.98
C VAL A 386 30.23 -9.59 7.43
N LYS A 387 29.20 -8.74 7.26
CA LYS A 387 29.23 -7.36 7.76
C LYS A 387 29.39 -7.27 9.28
N LYS A 388 28.75 -8.18 10.02
CA LYS A 388 28.82 -8.23 11.49
C LYS A 388 30.18 -8.69 11.99
N LEU A 389 30.82 -9.64 11.30
CA LEU A 389 32.05 -10.30 11.73
C LEU A 389 33.33 -9.64 11.19
N PHE A 390 33.32 -9.13 9.95
CA PHE A 390 34.57 -8.78 9.24
C PHE A 390 34.70 -7.30 8.88
N ASN A 391 33.62 -6.52 8.66
CA ASN A 391 33.74 -5.06 8.47
C ASN A 391 32.39 -4.30 8.44
N LYS A 392 32.25 -3.22 9.23
CA LYS A 392 31.04 -2.36 9.22
C LYS A 392 30.84 -1.58 7.90
N ASN A 393 31.89 -1.45 7.08
CA ASN A 393 31.91 -0.63 5.86
C ASN A 393 31.36 -1.33 4.60
N ILE A 394 30.99 -2.61 4.67
CA ILE A 394 30.39 -3.32 3.52
C ILE A 394 28.96 -2.78 3.28
N LYS A 395 28.67 -2.39 2.03
CA LYS A 395 27.33 -1.95 1.63
C LYS A 395 26.33 -3.09 1.84
N PRO A 396 25.15 -2.85 2.45
CA PRO A 396 24.15 -3.88 2.63
C PRO A 396 23.74 -4.47 1.27
N TYR A 397 23.65 -5.79 1.18
CA TYR A 397 23.02 -6.46 0.04
C TYR A 397 21.53 -6.10 0.01
N ILE A 398 21.03 -5.69 -1.15
CA ILE A 398 19.62 -5.40 -1.40
C ILE A 398 19.09 -6.63 -2.13
N PRO A 399 18.14 -7.38 -1.54
CA PRO A 399 17.60 -8.56 -2.19
C PRO A 399 16.92 -8.23 -3.51
N ASP A 400 17.10 -9.11 -4.50
CA ASP A 400 16.45 -8.95 -5.79
C ASP A 400 14.98 -9.37 -5.72
N PHE A 401 14.10 -8.38 -5.57
CA PHE A 401 12.65 -8.59 -5.52
C PHE A 401 12.04 -8.96 -6.87
N THR A 402 12.76 -8.81 -7.98
CA THR A 402 12.29 -9.24 -9.31
C THR A 402 12.20 -10.77 -9.43
N LEU A 403 12.95 -11.50 -8.59
CA LEU A 403 12.84 -12.96 -8.45
C LEU A 403 11.54 -13.39 -7.77
N ALA A 404 10.88 -12.50 -7.02
CA ALA A 404 9.64 -12.80 -6.31
C ALA A 404 8.39 -12.28 -7.01
N PHE A 405 8.51 -11.23 -7.84
CA PHE A 405 7.38 -10.49 -8.39
C PHE A 405 7.58 -10.19 -9.87
N ASP A 406 6.54 -10.47 -10.65
CA ASP A 406 6.48 -10.16 -12.08
C ASP A 406 6.02 -8.71 -12.32
N HIS A 407 5.26 -8.13 -11.38
CA HIS A 407 4.67 -6.80 -11.51
C HIS A 407 4.77 -6.00 -10.21
N PHE A 408 5.01 -4.70 -10.34
CA PHE A 408 5.15 -3.77 -9.23
C PHE A 408 4.11 -2.64 -9.38
N CYS A 409 3.43 -2.33 -8.29
CA CYS A 409 2.53 -1.20 -8.15
C CYS A 409 3.06 -0.36 -6.99
N ILE A 410 3.94 0.58 -7.34
CA ILE A 410 4.53 1.54 -6.41
C ILE A 410 3.64 2.77 -6.37
N HIS A 411 3.09 3.09 -5.19
CA HIS A 411 2.21 4.24 -5.01
C HIS A 411 2.72 5.49 -5.71
N ALA A 412 1.90 5.99 -6.64
CA ALA A 412 2.09 7.26 -7.34
C ALA A 412 1.92 8.50 -6.43
N GLY A 413 2.75 8.61 -5.39
CA GLY A 413 2.75 9.75 -4.47
C GLY A 413 3.35 11.02 -5.09
N GLY A 414 4.25 10.83 -6.06
CA GLY A 414 4.97 11.85 -6.81
C GLY A 414 6.21 11.24 -7.46
N ARG A 415 6.78 11.90 -8.47
CA ARG A 415 7.92 11.38 -9.24
C ARG A 415 9.10 10.99 -8.35
N ALA A 416 9.47 11.84 -7.39
CA ALA A 416 10.59 11.58 -6.49
C ALA A 416 10.45 10.27 -5.69
N VAL A 417 9.23 9.92 -5.27
CA VAL A 417 8.97 8.67 -4.53
C VAL A 417 9.20 7.46 -5.43
N ILE A 418 8.77 7.53 -6.69
CA ILE A 418 8.94 6.45 -7.67
C ILE A 418 10.43 6.30 -8.03
N ASP A 419 11.12 7.41 -8.33
CA ASP A 419 12.55 7.43 -8.67
C ASP A 419 13.41 6.85 -7.54
N GLU A 420 13.11 7.23 -6.29
CA GLU A 420 13.83 6.75 -5.12
C GLU A 420 13.57 5.25 -4.87
N LEU A 421 12.36 4.76 -5.14
CA LEU A 421 12.06 3.32 -5.04
C LEU A 421 12.71 2.51 -6.16
N GLU A 422 12.68 3.00 -7.39
CA GLU A 422 13.36 2.38 -8.53
C GLU A 422 14.84 2.17 -8.20
N LYS A 423 15.50 3.24 -7.72
CA LYS A 423 16.91 3.21 -7.34
C LYS A 423 17.19 2.31 -6.15
N ASN A 424 16.42 2.41 -5.07
CA ASN A 424 16.67 1.64 -3.85
C ASN A 424 16.36 0.15 -3.99
N LEU A 425 15.46 -0.24 -4.90
CA LEU A 425 15.13 -1.63 -5.17
C LEU A 425 15.83 -2.17 -6.42
N GLN A 426 16.67 -1.36 -7.07
CA GLN A 426 17.39 -1.71 -8.30
C GLN A 426 16.45 -2.22 -9.40
N LEU A 427 15.30 -1.57 -9.54
CA LEU A 427 14.30 -1.93 -10.52
C LEU A 427 14.63 -1.35 -11.90
N LEU A 428 14.18 -2.04 -12.94
CA LEU A 428 14.25 -1.56 -14.32
C LEU A 428 13.08 -0.60 -14.62
N PRO A 429 13.20 0.27 -15.64
CA PRO A 429 12.14 1.21 -16.03
C PRO A 429 10.78 0.54 -16.28
N ILE A 430 10.78 -0.67 -16.83
CA ILE A 430 9.56 -1.45 -17.08
C ILE A 430 8.80 -1.82 -15.81
N HIS A 431 9.50 -2.00 -14.67
CA HIS A 431 8.88 -2.33 -13.39
C HIS A 431 8.14 -1.13 -12.78
N VAL A 432 8.62 0.09 -13.04
CA VAL A 432 8.00 1.33 -12.50
C VAL A 432 7.09 2.04 -13.50
N GLU A 433 7.00 1.55 -14.74
CA GLU A 433 6.19 2.12 -15.81
C GLU A 433 4.74 2.34 -15.38
N ALA A 434 4.11 1.34 -14.76
CA ALA A 434 2.71 1.44 -14.31
C ALA A 434 2.49 2.62 -13.36
N SER A 435 3.40 2.81 -12.41
CA SER A 435 3.38 3.90 -11.43
C SER A 435 3.62 5.26 -12.08
N ARG A 436 4.59 5.34 -12.99
CA ARG A 436 4.90 6.56 -13.74
C ARG A 436 3.75 7.00 -14.63
N MET A 437 3.17 6.07 -15.39
CA MET A 437 2.07 6.36 -16.30
C MET A 437 0.80 6.70 -15.51
N THR A 438 0.53 6.01 -14.40
CA THR A 438 -0.58 6.37 -13.50
C THR A 438 -0.44 7.79 -12.97
N LEU A 439 0.75 8.15 -12.48
CA LEU A 439 1.03 9.51 -12.02
C LEU A 439 0.82 10.55 -13.13
N HIS A 440 1.28 10.25 -14.34
CA HIS A 440 1.09 11.12 -15.50
C HIS A 440 -0.38 11.29 -15.87
N ARG A 441 -1.14 10.19 -15.98
CA ARG A 441 -2.52 10.22 -16.48
C ARG A 441 -3.53 10.71 -15.45
N PHE A 442 -3.37 10.29 -14.19
CA PHE A 442 -4.37 10.48 -13.14
C PHE A 442 -3.86 11.29 -11.95
N GLY A 443 -2.55 11.55 -11.86
CA GLY A 443 -1.94 12.19 -10.69
C GLY A 443 -1.97 11.31 -9.44
N ASN A 444 -1.74 11.95 -8.29
CA ASN A 444 -1.79 11.24 -7.01
C ASN A 444 -3.25 11.14 -6.52
N THR A 445 -3.87 9.98 -6.72
CA THR A 445 -5.23 9.67 -6.24
C THR A 445 -5.22 9.06 -4.82
N SER A 446 -4.24 9.43 -3.99
CA SER A 446 -4.09 8.97 -2.61
C SER A 446 -4.08 7.42 -2.50
N SER A 447 -4.93 6.86 -1.66
CA SER A 447 -5.01 5.43 -1.37
C SER A 447 -5.48 4.57 -2.53
N SER A 448 -6.05 5.16 -3.59
CA SER A 448 -6.46 4.42 -4.78
C SER A 448 -5.37 4.24 -5.84
N SER A 449 -4.26 5.00 -5.81
CA SER A 449 -3.26 5.01 -6.91
C SER A 449 -2.77 3.63 -7.31
N ILE A 450 -2.47 2.76 -6.34
CA ILE A 450 -2.00 1.39 -6.57
C ILE A 450 -2.98 0.49 -7.33
N TRP A 451 -4.27 0.88 -7.41
CA TRP A 451 -5.29 0.18 -8.19
C TRP A 451 -5.34 0.66 -9.63
N TYR A 452 -5.06 1.94 -9.91
CA TYR A 452 -4.87 2.43 -11.27
C TYR A 452 -3.61 1.83 -11.90
N GLU A 453 -2.56 1.62 -11.11
CA GLU A 453 -1.33 0.93 -11.52
C GLU A 453 -1.60 -0.52 -11.90
N LEU A 454 -2.37 -1.25 -11.09
CA LEU A 454 -2.79 -2.62 -11.42
C LEU A 454 -3.66 -2.65 -12.69
N ALA A 455 -4.57 -1.68 -12.83
CA ALA A 455 -5.42 -1.55 -14.01
C ALA A 455 -4.61 -1.27 -15.27
N TYR A 456 -3.52 -0.49 -15.18
CA TYR A 456 -2.61 -0.25 -16.29
C TYR A 456 -1.97 -1.55 -16.78
N ILE A 457 -1.47 -2.37 -15.85
CA ILE A 457 -0.84 -3.66 -16.16
C ILE A 457 -1.85 -4.62 -16.81
N GLU A 458 -3.08 -4.66 -16.30
CA GLU A 458 -4.18 -5.43 -16.91
C GLU A 458 -4.53 -4.93 -18.32
N ALA A 459 -4.64 -3.61 -18.51
CA ALA A 459 -4.96 -3.00 -19.80
C ALA A 459 -3.85 -3.21 -20.83
N LYS A 460 -2.57 -3.26 -20.41
CA LYS A 460 -1.45 -3.69 -21.27
C LYS A 460 -1.45 -5.18 -21.62
N GLY A 461 -2.38 -5.97 -21.06
CA GLY A 461 -2.46 -7.42 -21.33
C GLY A 461 -1.28 -8.22 -20.78
N ARG A 462 -0.51 -7.65 -19.83
CA ARG A 462 0.73 -8.24 -19.27
C ARG A 462 0.47 -9.26 -18.16
N MET A 463 -0.75 -9.30 -17.62
CA MET A 463 -1.09 -10.15 -16.48
C MET A 463 -1.41 -11.60 -16.89
N ARG A 464 -0.57 -12.55 -16.50
CA ARG A 464 -0.77 -13.99 -16.77
C ARG A 464 -1.06 -14.77 -15.49
N LYS A 465 -1.69 -15.93 -15.64
CA LYS A 465 -1.93 -16.87 -14.54
C LYS A 465 -0.61 -17.22 -13.86
N GLY A 466 -0.59 -17.14 -12.53
CA GLY A 466 0.59 -17.46 -11.72
C GLY A 466 1.44 -16.25 -11.38
N HIS A 467 1.38 -15.17 -12.17
CA HIS A 467 2.13 -13.94 -11.91
C HIS A 467 1.82 -13.40 -10.51
N ARG A 468 2.84 -12.83 -9.87
CA ARG A 468 2.75 -12.18 -8.57
C ARG A 468 2.90 -10.68 -8.73
N VAL A 469 2.03 -9.95 -8.03
CA VAL A 469 2.03 -8.49 -8.01
C VAL A 469 2.36 -8.01 -6.61
N TRP A 470 3.27 -7.05 -6.51
CA TRP A 470 3.55 -6.34 -5.28
C TRP A 470 3.00 -4.92 -5.34
N GLN A 471 2.00 -4.64 -4.50
CA GLN A 471 1.55 -3.29 -4.20
C GLN A 471 2.27 -2.75 -2.97
N ILE A 472 2.83 -1.55 -3.06
CA ILE A 472 3.48 -0.85 -1.95
C ILE A 472 3.01 0.60 -1.86
N ALA A 473 2.65 1.04 -0.66
CA ALA A 473 2.16 2.39 -0.42
C ALA A 473 2.63 2.99 0.91
N PHE A 474 2.77 4.32 0.93
CA PHE A 474 3.19 5.11 2.08
C PHE A 474 2.07 6.02 2.59
N GLY A 475 2.05 6.32 3.89
CA GLY A 475 1.04 7.19 4.50
C GLY A 475 1.50 7.85 5.79
N SER A 476 0.66 8.69 6.38
CA SER A 476 0.95 9.49 7.58
C SER A 476 1.24 8.64 8.84
N GLY A 477 1.85 9.25 9.87
CA GLY A 477 2.26 8.56 11.11
C GLY A 477 3.43 7.60 10.91
N PHE A 478 4.39 7.98 10.08
CA PHE A 478 4.72 7.33 8.81
C PHE A 478 4.49 5.80 8.71
N LYS A 479 3.71 5.38 7.72
CA LYS A 479 3.36 3.99 7.44
C LYS A 479 3.92 3.55 6.10
N CYS A 480 4.34 2.29 6.00
CA CYS A 480 4.72 1.64 4.74
C CYS A 480 4.06 0.27 4.71
N ASN A 481 3.16 0.03 3.77
CA ASN A 481 2.37 -1.19 3.71
C ASN A 481 2.49 -1.87 2.34
N SER A 482 2.54 -3.19 2.36
CA SER A 482 2.70 -4.03 1.18
C SER A 482 1.58 -5.05 1.08
N ALA A 483 1.01 -5.23 -0.11
CA ALA A 483 0.10 -6.34 -0.44
C ALA A 483 0.67 -7.16 -1.59
N VAL A 484 0.61 -8.48 -1.45
CA VAL A 484 1.07 -9.43 -2.47
C VAL A 484 -0.12 -10.19 -3.02
N TRP A 485 -0.31 -10.07 -4.33
CA TRP A 485 -1.37 -10.77 -5.06
C TRP A 485 -0.77 -11.84 -5.97
N LYS A 486 -1.51 -12.93 -6.19
CA LYS A 486 -1.20 -13.93 -7.21
C LYS A 486 -2.34 -14.05 -8.19
N ALA A 487 -2.08 -13.85 -9.47
CA ALA A 487 -3.07 -14.00 -10.54
C ALA A 487 -3.51 -15.47 -10.63
N LEU A 488 -4.82 -15.71 -10.56
CA LEU A 488 -5.41 -17.05 -10.64
C LEU A 488 -5.73 -17.48 -12.07
N ARG A 489 -5.68 -16.53 -13.01
CA ARG A 489 -5.98 -16.70 -14.42
C ARG A 489 -5.24 -15.67 -15.27
N ASN A 490 -5.26 -15.85 -16.58
CA ASN A 490 -4.88 -14.79 -17.51
C ASN A 490 -5.94 -13.70 -17.42
N VAL A 491 -5.56 -12.53 -16.92
CA VAL A 491 -6.50 -11.43 -16.74
C VAL A 491 -6.65 -10.73 -18.08
N LYS A 492 -7.90 -10.66 -18.55
CA LYS A 492 -8.24 -10.00 -19.83
C LYS A 492 -8.16 -8.47 -19.64
N GLN A 493 -7.95 -7.76 -20.75
CA GLN A 493 -8.07 -6.30 -20.75
C GLN A 493 -9.49 -5.91 -20.28
N PRO A 494 -9.61 -4.97 -19.33
CA PRO A 494 -10.90 -4.55 -18.80
C PRO A 494 -11.67 -3.73 -19.84
N ARG A 495 -12.98 -4.01 -19.99
CA ARG A 495 -13.92 -3.32 -20.91
C ARG A 495 -14.65 -2.12 -20.30
N ASN A 496 -14.24 -1.68 -19.11
CA ASN A 496 -14.78 -0.55 -18.34
C ASN A 496 -13.71 -0.05 -17.36
N GLY A 497 -12.45 -0.05 -17.82
CA GLY A 497 -11.29 0.29 -16.99
C GLY A 497 -10.99 1.80 -17.05
N PRO A 498 -10.26 2.36 -16.08
CA PRO A 498 -9.86 3.77 -16.14
C PRO A 498 -8.96 4.08 -17.35
N TRP A 499 -8.32 3.06 -17.93
CA TRP A 499 -7.38 3.16 -19.05
C TRP A 499 -7.99 2.83 -20.42
N GLU A 500 -9.24 2.40 -20.47
CA GLU A 500 -9.83 1.78 -21.67
C GLU A 500 -9.72 2.64 -22.94
N ASP A 501 -9.90 3.95 -22.81
CA ASP A 501 -9.91 4.90 -23.92
C ASP A 501 -8.51 5.42 -24.31
N CYS A 502 -7.51 5.20 -23.48
CA CYS A 502 -6.21 5.85 -23.63
C CYS A 502 -5.02 4.91 -23.52
N ILE A 503 -5.20 3.63 -23.22
CA ILE A 503 -4.08 2.71 -22.95
C ILE A 503 -3.07 2.63 -24.10
N ASP A 504 -3.53 2.74 -25.35
CA ASP A 504 -2.68 2.67 -26.54
C ASP A 504 -1.77 3.90 -26.71
N LYS A 505 -2.10 5.02 -26.07
CA LYS A 505 -1.28 6.25 -26.06
C LYS A 505 -0.12 6.20 -25.04
N TYR A 506 -0.05 5.13 -24.24
CA TYR A 506 0.96 4.94 -23.20
C TYR A 506 1.91 3.80 -23.58
N PRO A 507 3.15 3.74 -23.05
CA PRO A 507 3.77 4.75 -22.21
C PRO A 507 4.09 6.02 -23.02
N VAL A 508 4.07 7.17 -22.34
CA VAL A 508 4.58 8.43 -22.88
C VAL A 508 6.04 8.61 -22.45
N GLU A 509 6.85 9.26 -23.29
CA GLU A 509 8.19 9.66 -22.89
C GLU A 509 8.10 10.77 -21.83
N LEU A 510 8.65 10.48 -20.65
CA LEU A 510 8.71 11.47 -19.58
C LEU A 510 10.00 12.27 -19.72
N VAL A 511 9.89 13.59 -19.78
CA VAL A 511 11.05 14.48 -19.85
C VAL A 511 11.96 14.23 -18.64
N SER A 512 13.21 13.82 -18.91
CA SER A 512 14.21 13.64 -17.87
C SER A 512 14.74 15.00 -17.42
N VAL A 513 14.69 15.30 -16.12
CA VAL A 513 15.27 16.54 -15.55
C VAL A 513 16.77 16.36 -15.26
N ALA A 514 17.44 15.44 -15.96
CA ALA A 514 18.82 15.02 -15.68
C ALA A 514 19.88 16.13 -15.86
N HIS A 515 19.51 17.34 -16.27
CA HIS A 515 20.40 18.50 -16.41
C HIS A 515 20.43 19.49 -15.23
N TYR A 516 19.70 19.26 -14.15
CA TYR A 516 19.75 20.13 -12.95
C TYR A 516 20.27 19.41 -11.69
N SER A 517 21.31 18.58 -11.82
CA SER A 517 21.88 17.80 -10.69
C SER A 517 22.72 18.62 -9.69
N GLY A 518 22.74 19.96 -9.77
CA GLY A 518 23.54 20.82 -8.88
C GLY A 518 22.81 21.39 -7.64
N TYR A 519 21.48 21.39 -7.60
CA TYR A 519 20.69 21.98 -6.51
C TYR A 519 19.60 21.04 -5.96
N CYS A 520 19.72 19.75 -6.27
CA CYS A 520 18.67 18.76 -6.08
C CYS A 520 18.80 18.05 -4.72
N LEU A 521 18.51 18.75 -3.62
CA LEU A 521 18.24 18.15 -2.29
C LEU A 521 17.68 19.13 -1.21
N SER A 522 17.38 20.39 -1.54
CA SER A 522 16.98 21.41 -0.54
C SER A 522 15.56 21.98 -0.70
N VAL A 523 14.73 21.40 -1.56
CA VAL A 523 13.35 21.88 -1.82
C VAL A 523 12.29 20.77 -1.72
N VAL A 524 12.54 19.76 -0.91
CA VAL A 524 11.47 19.00 -0.24
C VAL A 524 11.62 19.28 1.24
#